data_AF-A0A962RSI9-F1
#
_entry.id   AF-A0A962RSI9-F1
#
_cell.length_a   1.000
_cell.length_b   1.000
_cell.length_c   1.000
_cell.angle_alpha   90.00
_cell.angle_beta   90.00
_cell.angle_gamma   90.00
#
_symmetry.space_group_name_H-M   'P 1'
#
loop_
_entity.id
_entity.type
_entity.pdbx_description
1 polymer ?
#
loop_
_entity_poly.entity_id
_entity_poly.type
_entity_poly.pdbx_seq_one_letter_code
_entity_poly.pdbx_strand_id
1 'polypeptide(L)'
;PGLNAIAPALWLLFGAWMLSMEYLDCPLGNHGEVFPRVLQAMRARRRLTLGFGFGMTAVTLVPVLNFIAVPLGVAAATSLYCAHLAPDGAR
;
A
#
# COMPACT_ATOMS: atom_id res chain seq x y z
N PRO A 1 24.92 -3.59 18.70
CA PRO A 1 25.11 -2.13 18.47
C PRO A 1 24.86 -1.69 17.01
N GLY A 2 25.42 -2.36 15.98
CA GLY A 2 25.25 -1.97 14.58
C GLY A 2 23.88 -2.31 13.94
N LEU A 3 23.28 -3.45 14.29
CA LEU A 3 21.94 -3.82 13.78
C LEU A 3 20.84 -2.83 14.20
N ASN A 4 20.99 -2.17 15.36
CA ASN A 4 20.01 -1.18 15.84
C ASN A 4 19.92 0.06 14.96
N ALA A 5 20.97 0.40 14.20
CA ALA A 5 20.93 1.54 13.29
C ALA A 5 20.12 1.23 12.02
N ILE A 6 20.08 -0.04 11.58
CA ILE A 6 19.39 -0.48 10.37
C ILE A 6 17.95 -0.93 10.67
N ALA A 7 17.71 -1.41 11.90
CA ALA A 7 16.40 -1.83 12.37
C ALA A 7 15.26 -0.82 12.08
N PRO A 8 15.36 0.48 12.38
CA PRO A 8 14.27 1.42 12.12
C PRO A 8 14.01 1.64 10.62
N ALA A 9 15.05 1.59 9.78
CA ALA A 9 14.90 1.71 8.33
C ALA A 9 14.19 0.47 7.74
N LEU A 10 14.56 -0.72 8.19
CA LEU A 10 13.89 -1.96 7.80
C LEU A 10 12.45 -2.01 8.32
N TRP A 11 12.22 -1.53 9.55
CA TRP A 11 10.88 -1.44 10.14
C TRP A 11 9.98 -0.49 9.36
N LEU A 12 10.49 0.69 8.98
CA LEU A 12 9.76 1.65 8.16
C LEU A 12 9.42 1.07 6.79
N LEU A 13 10.38 0.42 6.13
CA LEU A 13 10.17 -0.22 4.83
C LEU A 13 9.12 -1.34 4.92
N PHE A 14 9.20 -2.15 5.97
CA PHE A 14 8.24 -3.22 6.23
C PHE A 14 6.85 -2.68 6.55
N GLY A 15 6.75 -1.64 7.38
CA GLY A 15 5.49 -0.97 7.72
C GLY A 15 4.83 -0.34 6.50
N ALA A 16 5.59 0.38 5.68
CA ALA A 16 5.12 0.94 4.42
C ALA A 16 4.60 -0.16 3.47
N TRP A 17 5.34 -1.27 3.34
CA TRP A 17 4.90 -2.39 2.54
C TRP A 17 3.61 -3.04 3.07
N MET A 18 3.49 -3.20 4.39
CA MET A 18 2.32 -3.77 5.04
C MET A 18 1.08 -2.88 4.87
N LEU A 19 1.20 -1.57 5.09
CA LEU A 19 0.14 -0.59 4.84
C LEU A 19 -0.31 -0.62 3.37
N SER A 20 0.63 -0.74 2.44
CA SER A 20 0.28 -0.87 1.04
C SER A 20 -0.52 -2.15 0.76
N MET A 21 -0.19 -3.27 1.40
CA MET A 21 -0.98 -4.51 1.27
C MET A 21 -2.38 -4.34 1.82
N GLU A 22 -2.51 -3.79 3.03
CA GLU A 22 -3.80 -3.61 3.73
C GLU A 22 -4.80 -2.81 2.89
N TYR A 23 -4.39 -1.68 2.32
CA TYR A 23 -5.30 -0.86 1.52
C TYR A 23 -5.51 -1.39 0.09
N LEU A 24 -4.52 -2.06 -0.52
CA LEU A 24 -4.67 -2.67 -1.86
C LEU A 24 -5.50 -3.95 -1.85
N ASP A 25 -5.67 -4.60 -0.70
CA ASP A 25 -6.54 -5.77 -0.58
C ASP A 25 -8.02 -5.42 -0.80
N CYS A 26 -8.43 -4.19 -0.45
CA CYS A 26 -9.81 -3.72 -0.60
C CYS A 26 -10.30 -3.69 -2.08
N PRO A 27 -9.62 -3.03 -3.05
CA PRO A 27 -10.05 -3.05 -4.45
C PRO A 27 -9.96 -4.43 -5.12
N LEU A 28 -9.00 -5.27 -4.72
CA LEU A 28 -8.86 -6.62 -5.28
C LEU A 28 -9.89 -7.59 -4.71
N GLY A 29 -10.20 -7.49 -3.42
CA GLY A 29 -11.29 -8.23 -2.77
C GLY A 29 -12.65 -7.91 -3.40
N ASN A 30 -12.88 -6.66 -3.81
CA ASN A 30 -14.11 -6.27 -4.52
C ASN A 30 -14.28 -6.98 -5.88
N HIS A 31 -13.19 -7.45 -6.48
CA HIS A 31 -13.22 -8.21 -7.74
C HIS A 31 -13.14 -9.73 -7.52
N GLY A 32 -13.23 -10.19 -6.26
CA GLY A 32 -13.13 -11.60 -5.90
C GLY A 32 -11.72 -12.20 -6.11
N GLU A 33 -10.70 -11.34 -6.20
CA GLU A 33 -9.34 -11.79 -6.46
C GLU A 33 -8.69 -12.40 -5.23
N VAL A 34 -7.97 -13.50 -5.45
CA VAL A 34 -7.31 -14.27 -4.39
C VAL A 34 -6.05 -13.53 -3.93
N PHE A 35 -5.75 -13.54 -2.63
CA PHE A 35 -4.57 -12.89 -2.02
C PHE A 35 -3.22 -13.06 -2.79
N PRO A 36 -2.89 -14.22 -3.39
CA PRO A 36 -1.71 -14.36 -4.24
C PRO A 36 -1.62 -13.38 -5.43
N ARG A 37 -2.76 -12.96 -6.00
CA ARG A 37 -2.81 -11.96 -7.07
C ARG A 37 -2.48 -10.55 -6.57
N VAL A 38 -2.86 -10.21 -5.33
CA VAL A 38 -2.45 -8.96 -4.68
C VAL A 38 -0.92 -8.90 -4.58
N LEU A 39 -0.29 -9.98 -4.11
CA LEU A 39 1.17 -10.06 -4.05
C LEU A 39 1.82 -9.98 -5.43
N GLN A 40 1.25 -10.61 -6.46
CA GLN A 40 1.76 -10.51 -7.83
C GLN A 40 1.67 -9.07 -8.36
N ALA A 41 0.53 -8.41 -8.18
CA ALA A 41 0.30 -7.03 -8.59
C ALA A 41 1.28 -6.08 -7.88
N MET A 42 1.48 -6.26 -6.57
CA MET A 42 2.45 -5.51 -5.80
C MET A 42 3.90 -5.78 -6.21
N ARG A 43 4.25 -7.02 -6.57
CA ARG A 43 5.60 -7.37 -7.06
C ARG A 43 5.86 -6.78 -8.45
N ALA A 44 4.87 -6.81 -9.33
CA ALA A 44 4.96 -6.25 -10.67
C ALA A 44 5.26 -4.74 -10.63
N ARG A 45 4.71 -4.02 -9.65
CA ARG A 45 4.90 -2.57 -9.48
C ARG A 45 5.43 -2.19 -8.09
N ARG A 46 6.45 -2.90 -7.62
CA ARG A 46 7.02 -2.75 -6.25
C ARG A 46 7.39 -1.31 -5.88
N ARG A 47 7.91 -0.53 -6.83
CA ARG A 47 8.28 0.88 -6.60
C ARG A 47 7.05 1.77 -6.33
N LEU A 48 5.97 1.56 -7.06
CA LEU A 48 4.73 2.33 -6.91
C LEU A 48 4.00 1.97 -5.62
N THR A 49 3.92 0.67 -5.30
CA THR A 49 3.25 0.19 -4.08
C THR A 49 4.02 0.56 -2.82
N LEU A 50 5.35 0.48 -2.84
CA LEU A 50 6.17 1.02 -1.75
C LEU A 50 5.99 2.54 -1.60
N GLY A 51 5.97 3.30 -2.69
CA GLY A 51 5.74 4.75 -2.65
C GLY A 51 4.38 5.12 -2.03
N PHE A 52 3.32 4.39 -2.40
CA PHE A 52 2.01 4.51 -1.78
C PHE A 52 2.04 4.19 -0.28
N GLY A 53 2.68 3.08 0.10
CA GLY A 53 2.87 2.69 1.49
C GLY A 53 3.61 3.72 2.34
N PHE A 54 4.66 4.34 1.77
CA PHE A 54 5.39 5.43 2.41
C PHE A 54 4.51 6.68 2.56
N GLY A 55 3.73 7.02 1.54
CA GLY A 55 2.75 8.11 1.60
C GLY A 55 1.74 7.90 2.71
N MET A 56 1.17 6.69 2.80
CA MET A 56 0.24 6.34 3.88
C MET A 56 0.90 6.35 5.26
N THR A 57 2.15 5.91 5.36
CA THR A 57 2.91 6.00 6.62
C THR A 57 3.11 7.46 7.05
N ALA A 58 3.39 8.37 6.10
CA ALA A 58 3.50 9.80 6.39
C ALA A 58 2.16 10.41 6.83
N VAL A 59 1.05 10.00 6.21
CA VAL A 59 -0.30 10.41 6.60
C VAL A 59 -0.63 9.94 8.03
N THR A 60 -0.32 8.70 8.38
CA THR A 60 -0.62 8.16 9.71
C THR A 60 0.26 8.74 10.81
N LEU A 61 1.46 9.22 10.47
CA LEU A 61 2.36 9.96 11.37
C LEU A 61 1.78 11.31 11.81
N VAL A 62 0.91 11.94 11.02
CA VAL A 62 0.28 13.22 11.35
C VAL A 62 -1.04 12.96 12.07
N PRO A 63 -1.20 13.32 13.36
CA PRO A 63 -2.39 12.96 14.15
C PRO A 63 -3.72 13.43 13.55
N VAL A 64 -3.74 14.62 12.94
CA VAL A 64 -4.94 15.19 12.32
C VAL A 64 -5.31 14.42 11.04
N LEU A 65 -4.32 14.03 10.23
CA LEU A 65 -4.56 13.26 9.01
C LEU A 65 -4.89 11.80 9.31
N ASN A 66 -4.45 11.27 10.46
CA ASN A 66 -4.74 9.91 10.88
C ASN A 66 -6.26 9.64 10.96
N PHE A 67 -7.06 10.61 11.40
CA PHE A 67 -8.54 10.50 11.44
C PHE A 67 -9.16 10.17 10.07
N ILE A 68 -8.55 10.66 8.99
CA ILE A 68 -9.01 10.41 7.62
C ILE A 68 -8.14 9.38 6.88
N ALA A 69 -7.14 8.81 7.54
CA ALA A 69 -6.18 7.91 6.89
C ALA A 69 -6.87 6.66 6.33
N VAL A 70 -7.84 6.11 7.05
CA VAL A 70 -8.59 4.94 6.58
C VAL A 70 -9.36 5.23 5.28
N PRO A 71 -10.30 6.20 5.23
CA PRO A 71 -11.01 6.48 3.97
C PRO A 71 -10.09 7.00 2.86
N LEU A 72 -9.06 7.78 3.20
CA LEU A 72 -8.06 8.25 2.24
C LEU A 72 -7.27 7.09 1.62
N GLY A 73 -6.83 6.14 2.45
CA GLY A 73 -6.06 4.98 2.03
C GLY A 73 -6.86 4.08 1.10
N VAL A 74 -8.14 3.85 1.39
CA VAL A 74 -9.03 3.08 0.51
C VAL A 74 -9.19 3.80 -0.83
N ALA A 75 -9.54 5.09 -0.84
CA ALA A 75 -9.72 5.86 -2.08
C ALA A 75 -8.43 5.92 -2.92
N ALA A 76 -7.28 6.12 -2.28
CA ALA A 76 -5.99 6.19 -2.93
C ALA A 76 -5.53 4.82 -3.46
N ALA A 77 -5.80 3.72 -2.74
CA ALA A 77 -5.54 2.37 -3.23
C ALA A 77 -6.43 2.00 -4.42
N THR A 78 -7.72 2.39 -4.42
CA THR A 78 -8.61 2.21 -5.57
C THR A 78 -8.13 3.03 -6.77
N SER A 79 -7.74 4.29 -6.57
CA SER A 79 -7.17 5.12 -7.64
C SER A 79 -5.88 4.52 -8.21
N LEU A 80 -4.98 4.05 -7.35
CA LEU A 80 -3.75 3.38 -7.74
C LEU A 80 -4.05 2.13 -8.56
N TYR A 81 -5.02 1.33 -8.13
CA TYR A 81 -5.50 0.16 -8.85
C TYR A 81 -6.00 0.53 -10.25
N CYS A 82 -6.98 1.43 -10.38
CA CYS A 82 -7.55 1.80 -11.67
C CYS A 82 -6.52 2.39 -12.65
N ALA A 83 -5.60 3.21 -12.14
CA ALA A 83 -4.61 3.86 -12.99
C ALA A 83 -3.47 2.91 -13.43
N HIS A 84 -3.01 2.02 -12.54
CA HIS A 84 -1.75 1.30 -12.76
C HIS A 84 -1.83 -0.23 -12.62
N LEU A 85 -2.79 -0.80 -11.88
CA LEU A 85 -2.85 -2.25 -11.64
C LEU A 85 -4.04 -2.99 -12.28
N ALA A 86 -5.07 -2.27 -12.72
CA ALA A 86 -6.20 -2.86 -13.42
C ALA A 86 -5.73 -3.50 -14.75
N PRO A 87 -6.14 -4.75 -15.06
CA PRO A 87 -5.89 -5.35 -16.36
C PRO A 87 -6.57 -4.52 -17.46
N ASP A 88 -5.96 -4.43 -18.65
CA ASP A 88 -6.38 -3.53 -19.74
C ASP A 88 -7.83 -3.75 -20.24
N GLY A 89 -8.51 -4.83 -19.83
CA GLY A 89 -9.93 -5.10 -20.11
C GLY A 89 -10.93 -4.75 -19.01
N ALA A 90 -10.49 -4.18 -17.88
CA ALA A 90 -11.33 -3.75 -16.76
C ALA A 90 -11.53 -2.22 -16.70
N ARG A 91 -11.11 -1.50 -17.75
CA ARG A 91 -11.26 -0.05 -17.91
C ARG A 91 -12.50 0.31 -18.71
#